data_AF-A0A8J7TLH3-F1
#
_entry.id   AF-A0A8J7TLH3-F1
#
_cell.length_a   1.000
_cell.length_b   1.000
_cell.length_c   1.000
_cell.angle_alpha   90.00
_cell.angle_beta   90.00
_cell.angle_gamma   90.00
#
_symmetry.space_group_name_H-M   'P 1'
#
loop_
_entity.id
_entity.type
_entity.pdbx_description
1 polymer ?
#
loop_
_entity_poly.entity_id
_entity_poly.type
_entity_poly.pdbx_seq_one_letter_code
_entity_poly.pdbx_strand_id
1 'polypeptide(L)'
;MTSSVQKEEVKFKFAWMFGRTNDILFYFAPIVLALAVYYALESNLVAAGLMTVIAANGLGLNQLHLGPSWYFYFDKNNQEHWLSDKKRAFMFYVVPIIILLVCTVMGVCQPGLLFLLTTLWGMQHFIQQNFGILALYHNHNCGEAVVSRELQQRSLWASSLFFCSFYFERLMLKGQHATAFLIVASVLALAAIFYCGLYLRSLRQQVKDGAALNVPALLFWFVSVIYFSPFAFAKYNEMTAFLIPGVMHWSQYMFLNYMLAKYKYEGERAKLMPLHPLLLFALLAAFLFVFSFFLYSVKLSGHFVQPLVGFLFGLSNVHYFQDAFLWRFREEFQRQSILPYIKRARLIESGKS
;
A
#
# COMPACT_ATOMS: atom_id res chain seq x y z
N MET A 1 -2.54 -48.53 31.48
CA MET A 1 -3.33 -47.34 31.10
C MET A 1 -2.41 -46.36 30.38
N THR A 2 -2.28 -46.51 29.07
CA THR A 2 -1.59 -45.54 28.22
C THR A 2 -2.59 -44.44 27.90
N SER A 3 -2.51 -43.30 28.60
CA SER A 3 -3.26 -42.12 28.16
C SER A 3 -2.72 -41.73 26.79
N SER A 4 -3.50 -41.99 25.75
CA SER A 4 -3.25 -41.40 24.44
C SER A 4 -3.32 -39.88 24.64
N VAL A 5 -2.16 -39.24 24.70
CA VAL A 5 -2.06 -37.80 24.52
C VAL A 5 -2.56 -37.56 23.10
N GLN A 6 -3.85 -37.27 22.95
CA GLN A 6 -4.39 -36.74 21.71
C GLN A 6 -3.58 -35.49 21.43
N LYS A 7 -2.63 -35.58 20.48
CA LYS A 7 -1.98 -34.40 19.94
C LYS A 7 -3.10 -33.58 19.34
N GLU A 8 -3.45 -32.47 19.98
CA GLU A 8 -4.39 -31.51 19.42
C GLU A 8 -3.89 -31.14 18.03
N GLU A 9 -4.65 -31.57 17.03
CA GLU A 9 -4.29 -31.37 15.64
C GLU A 9 -4.49 -29.89 15.31
N VAL A 10 -3.44 -29.23 14.83
CA VAL A 10 -3.51 -27.81 14.46
C VAL A 10 -4.54 -27.65 13.33
N LYS A 11 -5.62 -26.92 13.61
CA LYS A 11 -6.66 -26.64 12.63
C LYS A 11 -6.17 -25.55 11.67
N PHE A 12 -5.82 -25.93 10.45
CA PHE A 12 -5.46 -24.97 9.39
C PHE A 12 -6.70 -24.51 8.62
N LYS A 13 -6.77 -23.22 8.31
CA LYS A 13 -7.84 -22.61 7.52
C LYS A 13 -7.24 -21.83 6.35
N PHE A 14 -7.72 -22.11 5.15
CA PHE A 14 -7.31 -21.44 3.91
C PHE A 14 -8.39 -20.44 3.46
N ALA A 15 -8.65 -19.44 4.31
CA ALA A 15 -9.68 -18.43 4.08
C ALA A 15 -9.13 -17.25 3.27
N TRP A 16 -9.01 -17.45 1.96
CA TRP A 16 -8.66 -16.40 1.00
C TRP A 16 -9.69 -15.25 1.01
N MET A 17 -9.23 -14.03 0.78
CA MET A 17 -10.04 -12.81 0.81
C MET A 17 -10.90 -12.67 -0.45
N PHE A 18 -10.32 -12.82 -1.64
CA PHE A 18 -11.05 -12.75 -2.93
C PHE A 18 -10.89 -14.05 -3.74
N GLY A 19 -10.63 -15.16 -3.06
CA GLY A 19 -10.34 -16.45 -3.69
C GLY A 19 -8.84 -16.68 -3.90
N ARG A 20 -8.43 -17.95 -3.98
CA ARG A 20 -7.01 -18.35 -4.01
C ARG A 20 -6.25 -17.71 -5.16
N THR A 21 -6.77 -17.81 -6.37
CA THR A 21 -6.09 -17.33 -7.59
C THR A 21 -5.85 -15.83 -7.55
N ASN A 22 -6.91 -15.07 -7.25
CA ASN A 22 -6.86 -13.62 -7.14
C ASN A 22 -5.88 -13.17 -6.04
N ASP A 23 -5.99 -13.75 -4.84
CA ASP A 23 -5.11 -13.38 -3.73
C ASP A 23 -3.64 -13.64 -4.06
N ILE A 24 -3.33 -14.81 -4.63
CA ILE A 24 -1.97 -15.14 -5.10
C ILE A 24 -1.50 -14.11 -6.12
N LEU A 25 -2.32 -13.78 -7.13
CA LEU A 25 -1.92 -12.89 -8.22
C LEU A 25 -1.67 -11.45 -7.76
N PHE A 26 -2.47 -10.93 -6.84
CA PHE A 26 -2.48 -9.50 -6.50
C PHE A 26 -1.85 -9.15 -5.16
N TYR A 27 -1.66 -10.11 -4.24
CA TYR A 27 -1.08 -9.84 -2.92
C TYR A 27 0.25 -10.56 -2.67
N PHE A 28 0.54 -11.66 -3.39
CA PHE A 28 1.76 -12.46 -3.18
C PHE A 28 2.70 -12.45 -4.39
N ALA A 29 2.18 -12.66 -5.60
CA ALA A 29 2.96 -12.64 -6.85
C ALA A 29 3.64 -11.29 -7.17
N PRO A 30 3.12 -10.11 -6.73
CA PRO A 30 3.83 -8.85 -6.96
C PRO A 30 5.22 -8.81 -6.33
N ILE A 31 5.52 -9.61 -5.31
CA ILE A 31 6.87 -9.75 -4.75
C ILE A 31 7.82 -10.35 -5.78
N VAL A 32 7.39 -11.42 -6.45
CA VAL A 32 8.18 -12.11 -7.47
C VAL A 32 8.38 -11.19 -8.66
N LEU A 33 7.32 -10.49 -9.08
CA LEU A 33 7.41 -9.49 -10.14
C LEU A 33 8.40 -8.38 -9.75
N ALA A 34 8.32 -7.86 -8.54
CA ALA A 34 9.19 -6.79 -8.08
C ALA A 34 10.66 -7.22 -7.98
N LEU A 35 10.94 -8.45 -7.53
CA LEU A 35 12.28 -9.04 -7.54
C LEU A 35 12.81 -9.25 -8.97
N ALA A 36 11.96 -9.71 -9.89
CA ALA A 36 12.32 -9.86 -11.30
C ALA A 36 12.62 -8.50 -11.96
N VAL A 37 11.79 -7.48 -11.69
CA VAL A 37 12.02 -6.10 -12.14
C VAL A 37 13.35 -5.59 -11.60
N TYR A 38 13.61 -5.82 -10.31
CA TYR A 38 14.83 -5.41 -9.65
C TYR A 38 16.09 -6.03 -10.27
N TYR A 39 16.09 -7.36 -10.47
CA TYR A 39 17.21 -8.07 -11.08
C TYR A 39 17.42 -7.66 -12.56
N ALA A 40 16.34 -7.40 -13.28
CA ALA A 40 16.41 -6.87 -14.65
C ALA A 40 17.06 -5.48 -14.71
N LEU A 41 16.84 -4.63 -13.71
CA LEU A 41 17.48 -3.32 -13.59
C LEU A 41 18.98 -3.40 -13.32
N GLU A 42 19.42 -4.39 -12.55
CA GLU A 42 20.86 -4.59 -12.28
C GLU A 42 21.63 -5.18 -13.46
N SER A 43 20.96 -5.87 -14.39
CA SER A 43 21.61 -6.72 -15.38
C SER A 43 21.77 -6.10 -16.78
N ASN A 44 20.96 -5.11 -17.18
CA ASN A 44 21.06 -4.52 -18.53
C ASN A 44 20.43 -3.11 -18.60
N LEU A 45 21.14 -2.15 -19.21
CA LEU A 45 20.69 -0.76 -19.39
C LEU A 45 19.40 -0.63 -20.23
N VAL A 46 19.23 -1.48 -21.24
CA VAL A 46 18.02 -1.51 -22.11
C VAL A 46 16.85 -2.15 -21.37
N ALA A 47 17.09 -3.21 -20.60
CA ALA A 47 16.07 -3.80 -19.73
C ALA A 47 15.67 -2.83 -18.60
N ALA A 48 16.63 -2.09 -18.06
CA ALA A 48 16.41 -1.04 -17.08
C ALA A 48 15.56 0.11 -17.62
N GLY A 49 15.82 0.56 -18.86
CA GLY A 49 15.01 1.57 -19.54
C GLY A 49 13.59 1.09 -19.83
N LEU A 50 13.45 -0.12 -20.41
CA LEU A 50 12.14 -0.71 -20.73
C LEU A 50 11.32 -1.00 -19.48
N MET A 51 11.96 -1.42 -18.39
CA MET A 51 11.31 -1.70 -17.11
C MET A 51 11.07 -0.46 -16.27
N THR A 52 11.88 0.59 -16.35
CA THR A 52 11.52 1.90 -15.79
C THR A 52 10.26 2.41 -16.48
N VAL A 53 10.16 2.22 -17.80
CA VAL A 53 8.94 2.54 -18.57
C VAL A 53 7.77 1.64 -18.18
N ILE A 54 7.93 0.32 -18.09
CA ILE A 54 6.85 -0.60 -17.73
C ILE A 54 6.44 -0.44 -16.26
N ALA A 55 7.38 -0.20 -15.36
CA ALA A 55 7.14 -0.08 -13.94
C ALA A 55 6.63 1.34 -13.59
N ALA A 56 7.31 2.42 -14.01
CA ALA A 56 6.85 3.79 -13.79
C ALA A 56 5.55 4.11 -14.55
N ASN A 57 5.34 3.55 -15.75
CA ASN A 57 4.23 3.97 -16.63
C ASN A 57 3.19 2.85 -16.84
N GLY A 58 3.62 1.60 -17.11
CA GLY A 58 2.72 0.46 -17.42
C GLY A 58 2.06 -0.23 -16.20
N LEU A 59 2.73 -0.20 -15.05
CA LEU A 59 2.28 -0.72 -13.76
C LEU A 59 2.01 0.42 -12.77
N GLY A 60 1.76 1.63 -13.26
CA GLY A 60 1.30 2.76 -12.45
C GLY A 60 2.19 3.19 -11.28
N LEU A 61 3.50 2.90 -11.26
CA LEU A 61 4.36 3.31 -10.14
C LEU A 61 4.67 4.81 -10.08
N ASN A 62 4.29 5.56 -11.11
CA ASN A 62 4.22 7.01 -11.01
C ASN A 62 3.00 7.41 -10.16
N GLN A 63 2.97 8.66 -9.70
CA GLN A 63 1.95 9.36 -8.92
C GLN A 63 0.56 9.45 -9.57
N LEU A 64 0.28 8.55 -10.49
CA LEU A 64 -0.85 8.55 -11.37
C LEU A 64 -1.69 7.28 -11.21
N HIS A 65 -1.20 6.24 -10.51
CA HIS A 65 -2.09 5.18 -10.00
C HIS A 65 -3.18 5.67 -9.03
N LEU A 66 -3.13 6.96 -8.67
CA LEU A 66 -4.14 7.69 -7.93
C LEU A 66 -5.41 7.94 -8.75
N GLY A 67 -5.33 8.02 -10.08
CA GLY A 67 -6.48 8.26 -10.96
C GLY A 67 -7.63 7.26 -10.71
N PRO A 68 -7.32 5.96 -10.58
CA PRO A 68 -8.21 4.94 -10.08
C PRO A 68 -8.93 5.18 -8.75
N SER A 69 -8.51 6.11 -7.88
CA SER A 69 -9.29 6.49 -6.69
C SER A 69 -10.02 7.81 -6.87
N TRP A 70 -9.73 8.57 -7.91
CA TRP A 70 -10.44 9.82 -8.18
C TRP A 70 -11.91 9.63 -8.56
N TYR A 71 -12.33 8.42 -8.93
CA TYR A 71 -13.74 8.13 -9.13
C TYR A 71 -14.57 8.47 -7.87
N PHE A 72 -13.99 8.44 -6.67
CA PHE A 72 -14.67 8.85 -5.44
C PHE A 72 -15.08 10.33 -5.43
N TYR A 73 -14.38 11.21 -6.16
CA TYR A 73 -14.76 12.62 -6.32
C TYR A 73 -16.00 12.80 -7.20
N PHE A 74 -16.26 11.83 -8.06
CA PHE A 74 -17.36 11.87 -9.02
C PHE A 74 -18.60 11.12 -8.54
N ASP A 75 -18.48 10.34 -7.45
CA ASP A 75 -19.61 9.65 -6.83
C ASP A 75 -20.52 10.65 -6.10
N LYS A 76 -21.77 10.76 -6.56
CA LYS A 76 -22.77 11.66 -5.97
C LYS A 76 -22.93 11.51 -4.46
N ASN A 77 -22.95 10.28 -3.93
CA ASN A 77 -23.11 10.06 -2.49
C ASN A 77 -21.91 10.59 -1.70
N ASN A 78 -20.71 10.48 -2.26
CA ASN A 78 -19.50 11.04 -1.65
C ASN A 78 -19.53 12.57 -1.72
N GLN A 79 -19.93 13.14 -2.85
CA GLN A 79 -20.06 14.59 -2.99
C GLN A 79 -21.03 15.16 -1.96
N GLU A 80 -22.22 14.58 -1.83
CA GLU A 80 -23.21 14.96 -0.82
C GLU A 80 -22.63 14.87 0.60
N HIS A 81 -21.92 13.78 0.92
CA HIS A 81 -21.30 13.62 2.23
C HIS A 81 -20.23 14.68 2.53
N TRP A 82 -19.30 14.92 1.61
CA TRP A 82 -18.19 15.85 1.83
C TRP A 82 -18.63 17.32 1.73
N LEU A 83 -19.67 17.62 0.96
CA LEU A 83 -20.26 18.97 0.86
C LEU A 83 -21.31 19.26 1.95
N SER A 84 -21.72 18.26 2.74
CA SER A 84 -22.72 18.43 3.82
C SER A 84 -22.31 19.44 4.90
N ASP A 85 -21.02 19.70 5.07
CA ASP A 85 -20.49 20.64 6.06
C ASP A 85 -19.24 21.35 5.53
N LYS A 86 -19.06 22.62 5.91
CA LYS A 86 -17.95 23.47 5.42
C LYS A 86 -16.58 22.92 5.81
N LYS A 87 -16.43 22.34 7.01
CA LYS A 87 -15.15 21.78 7.46
C LYS A 87 -14.82 20.51 6.67
N ARG A 88 -15.81 19.64 6.43
CA ARG A 88 -15.63 18.47 5.56
C ARG A 88 -15.27 18.86 4.14
N ALA A 89 -15.96 19.84 3.56
CA ALA A 89 -15.70 20.33 2.22
C ALA A 89 -14.28 20.92 2.12
N PHE A 90 -13.89 21.75 3.09
CA PHE A 90 -12.54 22.29 3.17
C PHE A 90 -11.48 21.19 3.24
N MET A 91 -11.66 20.22 4.13
CA MET A 91 -10.74 19.10 4.28
C MET A 91 -10.62 18.26 3.01
N PHE A 92 -11.71 18.00 2.29
CA PHE A 92 -11.72 17.07 1.16
C PHE A 92 -11.34 17.72 -0.20
N TYR A 93 -11.63 19.01 -0.39
CA TYR A 93 -11.41 19.71 -1.65
C TYR A 93 -10.29 20.74 -1.60
N VAL A 94 -10.12 21.45 -0.48
CA VAL A 94 -9.16 22.57 -0.39
C VAL A 94 -7.80 22.09 0.11
N VAL A 95 -7.75 21.25 1.15
CA VAL A 95 -6.49 20.75 1.71
C VAL A 95 -5.62 20.01 0.68
N PRO A 96 -6.15 19.16 -0.23
CA PRO A 96 -5.36 18.58 -1.30
C PRO A 96 -4.64 19.62 -2.18
N ILE A 97 -5.31 20.71 -2.53
CA ILE A 97 -4.73 21.79 -3.32
C ILE A 97 -3.61 22.47 -2.54
N ILE A 98 -3.82 22.72 -1.24
CA ILE A 98 -2.80 23.29 -0.35
C ILE A 98 -1.58 22.37 -0.28
N ILE A 99 -1.77 21.07 -0.07
CA ILE A 99 -0.67 20.08 -0.03
C ILE A 99 0.13 20.14 -1.32
N LEU A 100 -0.56 20.13 -2.47
CA LEU A 100 0.06 20.20 -3.79
C LEU A 100 0.91 21.47 -3.96
N LEU A 101 0.34 22.64 -3.66
CA LEU A 101 1.03 23.93 -3.75
C LEU A 101 2.24 24.00 -2.82
N VAL A 102 2.09 23.58 -1.57
CA VAL A 102 3.19 23.55 -0.59
C VAL A 102 4.31 22.64 -1.08
N CYS A 103 3.99 21.44 -1.58
CA CYS A 103 4.99 20.52 -2.13
C CYS A 103 5.69 21.10 -3.36
N THR A 104 4.97 21.75 -4.27
CA THR A 104 5.55 22.44 -5.43
C THR A 104 6.54 23.53 -5.01
N VAL A 105 6.17 24.37 -4.03
CA VAL A 105 7.06 25.41 -3.49
C VAL A 105 8.27 24.80 -2.78
N MET A 106 8.06 23.76 -1.95
CA MET A 106 9.14 23.07 -1.26
C MET A 106 10.09 22.35 -2.21
N GLY A 107 9.62 21.89 -3.37
CA GLY A 107 10.48 21.32 -4.41
C GLY A 107 11.58 22.31 -4.82
N VAL A 108 11.27 23.61 -4.86
CA VAL A 108 12.24 24.66 -5.15
C VAL A 108 13.04 25.06 -3.91
N CYS A 109 12.36 25.33 -2.81
CA CYS A 109 12.99 25.96 -1.64
C CYS A 109 13.74 24.98 -0.74
N GLN A 110 13.25 23.76 -0.59
CA GLN A 110 13.72 22.76 0.39
C GLN A 110 13.48 21.31 -0.13
N PRO A 111 14.04 20.91 -1.29
CA PRO A 111 13.76 19.62 -1.92
C PRO A 111 14.12 18.41 -1.02
N GLY A 112 15.20 18.51 -0.25
CA GLY A 112 15.61 17.45 0.69
C GLY A 112 14.60 17.21 1.81
N LEU A 113 14.00 18.29 2.35
CA LEU A 113 12.95 18.18 3.35
C LEU A 113 11.66 17.61 2.74
N LEU A 114 11.28 18.05 1.55
CA LEU A 114 10.12 17.51 0.84
C LEU A 114 10.26 16.01 0.60
N PHE A 115 11.44 15.58 0.15
CA PHE A 115 11.75 14.17 -0.06
C PHE A 115 11.61 13.38 1.25
N LEU A 116 12.22 13.85 2.34
CA LEU A 116 12.10 13.23 3.65
C LEU A 116 10.63 13.09 4.12
N LEU A 117 9.85 14.17 4.04
CA LEU A 117 8.44 14.16 4.46
C LEU A 117 7.60 13.20 3.62
N THR A 118 7.82 13.21 2.30
CA THR A 118 7.10 12.33 1.36
C THR A 118 7.45 10.87 1.61
N THR A 119 8.73 10.55 1.83
CA THR A 119 9.18 9.20 2.19
C THR A 119 8.56 8.73 3.50
N LEU A 120 8.58 9.56 4.56
CA LEU A 120 7.99 9.20 5.86
C LEU A 120 6.48 8.97 5.76
N TRP A 121 5.76 9.80 5.00
CA TRP A 121 4.33 9.62 4.78
C TRP A 121 4.03 8.38 3.93
N GLY A 122 4.81 8.14 2.88
CA GLY A 122 4.70 6.93 2.06
C GLY A 122 4.92 5.66 2.88
N MET A 123 5.91 5.65 3.78
CA MET A 123 6.12 4.55 4.73
C MET A 123 4.88 4.32 5.61
N GLN A 124 4.36 5.39 6.22
CA GLN A 124 3.14 5.30 7.03
C GLN A 124 1.97 4.75 6.21
N HIS A 125 1.77 5.26 5.00
CA HIS A 125 0.70 4.85 4.09
C HIS A 125 0.75 3.37 3.76
N PHE A 126 1.91 2.85 3.34
CA PHE A 126 2.07 1.43 3.01
C PHE A 126 1.86 0.51 4.22
N ILE A 127 2.33 0.92 5.40
CA ILE A 127 2.10 0.17 6.65
C ILE A 127 0.59 0.13 6.98
N GLN A 128 -0.12 1.24 6.84
CA GLN A 128 -1.56 1.29 7.12
C GLN A 128 -2.37 0.48 6.10
N GLN A 129 -2.00 0.51 4.82
CA GLN A 129 -2.61 -0.34 3.80
C GLN A 129 -2.45 -1.83 4.15
N ASN A 130 -1.22 -2.28 4.43
CA ASN A 130 -0.95 -3.67 4.80
C ASN A 130 -1.69 -4.07 6.09
N PHE A 131 -1.75 -3.17 7.08
CA PHE A 131 -2.54 -3.37 8.28
C PHE A 131 -4.04 -3.57 7.96
N GLY A 132 -4.60 -2.74 7.09
CA GLY A 132 -6.00 -2.81 6.65
C GLY A 132 -6.31 -4.10 5.88
N ILE A 133 -5.47 -4.48 4.91
CA ILE A 133 -5.63 -5.72 4.13
C ILE A 133 -5.54 -6.95 5.05
N LEU A 134 -4.58 -6.98 5.97
CA LEU A 134 -4.46 -8.08 6.93
C LEU A 134 -5.72 -8.20 7.79
N ALA A 135 -6.32 -7.08 8.20
CA ALA A 135 -7.59 -7.09 8.93
C ALA A 135 -8.75 -7.65 8.08
N LEU A 136 -8.74 -7.48 6.76
CA LEU A 136 -9.76 -8.02 5.85
C LEU A 136 -9.63 -9.54 5.62
N TYR A 137 -8.42 -10.08 5.70
CA TYR A 137 -8.19 -11.54 5.67
C TYR A 137 -8.92 -12.24 6.84
N HIS A 138 -8.97 -11.57 7.98
CA HIS A 138 -9.59 -12.13 9.18
C HIS A 138 -11.12 -12.05 9.17
N ASN A 139 -11.79 -13.14 9.55
CA ASN A 139 -13.22 -13.18 9.85
C ASN A 139 -13.41 -13.47 11.34
N HIS A 140 -13.78 -12.43 12.10
CA HIS A 140 -13.79 -12.44 13.56
C HIS A 140 -14.80 -13.44 14.15
N ASN A 141 -15.75 -13.93 13.36
CA ASN A 141 -16.83 -14.82 13.81
C ASN A 141 -16.60 -16.30 13.45
N CYS A 142 -15.38 -16.69 13.06
CA CYS A 142 -15.11 -18.05 12.55
C CYS A 142 -14.09 -18.85 13.37
N GLY A 143 -13.91 -18.54 14.66
CA GLY A 143 -13.04 -19.32 15.56
C GLY A 143 -11.58 -19.37 15.12
N GLU A 144 -11.09 -18.31 14.48
CA GLU A 144 -9.72 -18.21 13.99
C GLU A 144 -8.83 -17.47 14.98
N ALA A 145 -7.53 -17.79 14.97
CA ALA A 145 -6.54 -17.07 15.73
C ALA A 145 -6.35 -15.67 15.13
N VAL A 146 -6.58 -14.63 15.93
CA VAL A 146 -6.46 -13.22 15.54
C VAL A 146 -5.66 -12.49 16.62
N VAL A 147 -4.55 -11.88 16.22
CA VAL A 147 -3.72 -11.08 17.12
C VAL A 147 -4.39 -9.73 17.38
N SER A 148 -4.12 -9.13 18.55
CA SER A 148 -4.64 -7.79 18.85
C SER A 148 -4.14 -6.76 17.83
N ARG A 149 -4.99 -5.76 17.54
CA ARG A 149 -4.67 -4.69 16.57
C ARG A 149 -3.39 -3.94 16.94
N GLU A 150 -3.18 -3.68 18.22
CA GLU A 150 -2.00 -2.99 18.74
C GLU A 150 -0.72 -3.79 18.45
N LEU A 151 -0.73 -5.09 18.73
CA LEU A 151 0.44 -5.93 18.49
C LEU A 151 0.69 -6.15 16.99
N GLN A 152 -0.37 -6.29 16.19
CA GLN A 152 -0.26 -6.31 14.73
C GLN A 152 0.41 -5.01 14.24
N GLN A 153 -0.08 -3.83 14.64
CA GLN A 153 0.53 -2.55 14.25
C GLN A 153 1.98 -2.44 14.69
N ARG A 154 2.31 -2.79 15.94
CA ARG A 154 3.69 -2.73 16.45
C ARG A 154 4.64 -3.65 15.67
N SER A 155 4.19 -4.87 15.33
CA SER A 155 5.01 -5.80 14.54
C SER A 155 5.33 -5.28 13.12
N LEU A 156 4.35 -4.62 12.48
CA LEU A 156 4.54 -4.04 11.15
C LEU A 156 5.41 -2.78 11.21
N TRP A 157 5.15 -1.88 12.17
CA TRP A 157 5.92 -0.64 12.33
C TRP A 157 7.37 -0.90 12.70
N ALA A 158 7.64 -1.77 13.68
CA ALA A 158 9.00 -2.05 14.13
C ALA A 158 9.87 -2.62 12.99
N SER A 159 9.33 -3.59 12.25
CA SER A 159 10.00 -4.18 11.09
C SER A 159 10.22 -3.17 9.96
N SER A 160 9.21 -2.32 9.69
CA SER A 160 9.32 -1.29 8.66
C SER A 160 10.36 -0.23 9.01
N LEU A 161 10.38 0.24 10.26
CA LEU A 161 11.39 1.21 10.72
C LEU A 161 12.80 0.64 10.63
N PHE A 162 13.00 -0.63 11.00
CA PHE A 162 14.29 -1.31 10.85
C PHE A 162 14.76 -1.33 9.40
N PHE A 163 13.93 -1.77 8.46
CA PHE A 163 14.35 -1.83 7.07
C PHE A 163 14.51 -0.44 6.44
N CYS A 164 13.62 0.49 6.75
CA CYS A 164 13.70 1.87 6.26
C CYS A 164 14.88 2.66 6.82
N SER A 165 15.46 2.28 7.96
CA SER A 165 16.67 2.96 8.43
C SER A 165 17.84 2.80 7.45
N PHE A 166 17.92 1.67 6.72
CA PHE A 166 18.95 1.48 5.67
C PHE A 166 18.74 2.40 4.47
N TYR A 167 17.49 2.72 4.14
CA TYR A 167 17.18 3.71 3.10
C TYR A 167 17.73 5.09 3.48
N PHE A 168 17.48 5.52 4.72
CA PHE A 168 17.98 6.81 5.21
C PHE A 168 19.51 6.83 5.33
N GLU A 169 20.10 5.73 5.78
CA GLU A 169 21.56 5.60 5.84
C GLU A 169 22.19 5.78 4.45
N ARG A 170 21.69 5.07 3.44
CA ARG A 170 22.31 5.04 2.12
C ARG A 170 22.10 6.33 1.33
N LEU A 171 20.87 6.86 1.33
CA LEU A 171 20.52 7.98 0.46
C LEU A 171 20.69 9.34 1.12
N MET A 172 20.46 9.44 2.44
CA MET A 172 20.56 10.71 3.15
C MET A 172 21.89 10.86 3.88
N LEU A 173 22.28 9.87 4.69
CA LEU A 173 23.50 9.97 5.52
C LEU A 173 24.77 9.60 4.75
N LYS A 174 24.66 8.83 3.67
CA LYS A 174 25.76 8.42 2.78
C LYS A 174 26.98 7.88 3.54
N GLY A 175 26.74 7.08 4.57
CA GLY A 175 27.79 6.47 5.40
C GLY A 175 28.50 7.39 6.40
N GLN A 176 28.18 8.68 6.48
CA GLN A 176 28.89 9.65 7.33
C GLN A 176 28.84 9.32 8.83
N HIS A 177 27.85 8.54 9.28
CA HIS A 177 27.63 8.19 10.68
C HIS A 177 27.44 6.68 10.89
N ALA A 178 28.27 5.85 10.24
CA ALA A 178 28.13 4.40 10.22
C ALA A 178 27.97 3.76 11.62
N THR A 179 28.79 4.14 12.60
CA THR A 179 28.70 3.56 13.96
C THR A 179 27.39 3.90 14.66
N ALA A 180 26.95 5.16 14.60
CA ALA A 180 25.68 5.59 15.18
C ALA A 180 24.50 4.90 14.49
N PHE A 181 24.56 4.78 13.16
CA PHE A 181 23.58 4.02 12.40
C PHE A 181 23.51 2.56 12.85
N LEU A 182 24.64 1.87 13.00
CA LEU A 182 24.67 0.47 13.43
C LEU A 182 24.01 0.28 14.80
N ILE A 183 24.23 1.20 15.74
CA ILE A 183 23.58 1.18 17.06
C ILE A 183 22.06 1.32 16.90
N VAL A 184 21.59 2.32 16.16
CA VAL A 184 20.16 2.56 15.93
C VAL A 184 19.51 1.37 15.21
N ALA A 185 20.12 0.88 14.13
CA ALA A 185 19.66 -0.27 13.38
C ALA A 185 19.59 -1.53 14.27
N SER A 186 20.55 -1.74 15.17
CA SER A 186 20.52 -2.86 16.11
C SER A 186 19.34 -2.76 17.08
N VAL A 187 19.06 -1.57 17.63
CA VAL A 187 17.89 -1.36 18.50
C VAL A 187 16.59 -1.61 17.75
N LEU A 188 16.47 -1.10 16.52
CA LEU A 188 15.29 -1.33 15.67
C LEU A 188 15.13 -2.81 15.30
N ALA A 189 16.22 -3.52 15.02
CA ALA A 189 16.21 -4.96 14.75
C ALA A 189 15.69 -5.75 15.97
N LEU A 190 16.21 -5.45 17.17
CA LEU A 190 15.75 -6.08 18.40
C LEU A 190 14.26 -5.81 18.66
N ALA A 191 13.79 -4.58 18.42
CA ALA A 191 12.37 -4.24 18.52
C ALA A 191 11.51 -5.02 17.51
N ALA A 192 11.97 -5.13 16.26
CA ALA A 192 11.28 -5.89 15.21
C ALA A 192 11.17 -7.39 15.58
N ILE A 193 12.29 -8.00 16.01
CA ILE A 193 12.32 -9.40 16.46
C ILE A 193 11.40 -9.59 17.66
N PHE A 194 11.44 -8.68 18.64
CA PHE A 194 10.60 -8.75 19.84
C PHE A 194 9.10 -8.72 19.49
N TYR A 195 8.65 -7.73 18.72
CA TYR A 195 7.23 -7.61 18.37
C TYR A 195 6.74 -8.71 17.42
N CYS A 196 7.58 -9.16 16.47
CA CYS A 196 7.24 -10.32 15.64
C CYS A 196 7.18 -11.62 16.47
N GLY A 197 8.09 -11.78 17.42
CA GLY A 197 8.08 -12.90 18.36
C GLY A 197 6.82 -12.92 19.23
N LEU A 198 6.41 -11.75 19.76
CA LEU A 198 5.15 -11.61 20.49
C LEU A 198 3.93 -11.93 19.60
N TYR A 199 3.92 -11.47 18.35
CA TYR A 199 2.85 -11.75 17.39
C TYR A 199 2.69 -13.27 17.16
N LEU A 200 3.80 -13.95 16.85
CA LEU A 200 3.81 -15.41 16.63
C LEU A 200 3.48 -16.19 17.90
N ARG A 201 3.95 -15.73 19.07
CA ARG A 201 3.59 -16.33 20.37
C ARG A 201 2.09 -16.22 20.63
N SER A 202 1.48 -15.06 20.36
CA SER A 202 0.03 -14.85 20.50
C SER A 202 -0.76 -15.80 19.61
N LEU A 203 -0.39 -15.93 18.33
CA LEU A 203 -1.03 -16.88 17.41
C LEU A 203 -0.88 -18.32 17.90
N ARG A 204 0.34 -18.71 18.30
CA ARG A 204 0.61 -20.07 18.79
C ARG A 204 -0.23 -20.40 20.03
N GLN A 205 -0.40 -19.45 20.95
CA GLN A 205 -1.22 -19.65 22.14
C GLN A 205 -2.69 -19.86 21.75
N GLN A 206 -3.26 -19.00 20.92
CA GLN A 206 -4.66 -19.13 20.49
C GLN A 206 -4.91 -20.44 19.71
N VAL A 207 -3.94 -20.89 18.90
CA VAL A 207 -4.02 -22.18 18.20
C VAL A 207 -4.01 -23.36 19.18
N LYS A 208 -3.19 -23.29 20.24
CA LYS A 208 -3.23 -24.27 21.33
C LYS A 208 -4.55 -24.23 22.09
N ASP A 209 -5.16 -23.06 22.20
CA ASP A 209 -6.47 -22.89 22.82
C ASP A 209 -7.64 -23.31 21.89
N GLY A 210 -7.33 -23.95 20.74
CA GLY A 210 -8.30 -24.55 19.82
C GLY A 210 -8.72 -23.69 18.63
N ALA A 211 -8.18 -22.47 18.49
CA ALA A 211 -8.48 -21.60 17.36
C ALA A 211 -7.79 -22.08 16.06
N ALA A 212 -8.44 -21.86 14.92
CA ALA A 212 -7.88 -22.22 13.63
C ALA A 212 -6.85 -21.19 13.14
N LEU A 213 -5.71 -21.65 12.59
CA LEU A 213 -4.72 -20.77 11.97
C LEU A 213 -5.13 -20.41 10.54
N ASN A 214 -5.38 -19.13 10.29
CA ASN A 214 -5.62 -18.63 8.93
C ASN A 214 -4.29 -18.47 8.18
N VAL A 215 -3.97 -19.44 7.31
CA VAL A 215 -2.68 -19.51 6.61
C VAL A 215 -2.45 -18.32 5.67
N PRO A 216 -3.40 -17.93 4.79
CA PRO A 216 -3.26 -16.72 3.98
C PRO A 216 -2.99 -15.45 4.80
N ALA A 217 -3.67 -15.27 5.94
CA ALA A 217 -3.45 -14.11 6.81
C ALA A 217 -2.03 -14.10 7.40
N LEU A 218 -1.53 -15.24 7.86
CA LEU A 218 -0.17 -15.37 8.38
C LEU A 218 0.88 -15.08 7.29
N LEU A 219 0.67 -15.62 6.08
CA LEU A 219 1.56 -15.35 4.95
C LEU A 219 1.55 -13.87 4.56
N PHE A 220 0.37 -13.24 4.53
CA PHE A 220 0.25 -11.82 4.22
C PHE A 220 0.91 -10.94 5.29
N TRP A 221 0.76 -11.29 6.57
CA TRP A 221 1.50 -10.64 7.67
C TRP A 221 3.02 -10.77 7.47
N PHE A 222 3.51 -11.97 7.14
CA PHE A 222 4.93 -12.19 6.91
C PHE A 222 5.46 -11.33 5.75
N VAL A 223 4.75 -11.31 4.62
CA VAL A 223 5.04 -10.43 3.48
C VAL A 223 5.07 -8.96 3.91
N SER A 224 4.13 -8.55 4.77
CA SER A 224 4.04 -7.18 5.27
C SER A 224 5.20 -6.82 6.22
N VAL A 225 5.72 -7.78 6.98
CA VAL A 225 6.90 -7.62 7.84
C VAL A 225 8.17 -7.41 7.01
N ILE A 226 8.35 -8.18 5.93
CA ILE A 226 9.51 -8.08 5.05
C ILE A 226 9.32 -7.10 3.89
N TYR A 227 8.21 -6.35 3.89
CA TYR A 227 7.79 -5.49 2.78
C TYR A 227 8.88 -4.50 2.35
N PHE A 228 9.55 -3.90 3.34
CA PHE A 228 10.63 -2.94 3.12
C PHE A 228 12.03 -3.54 3.12
N SER A 229 12.16 -4.88 3.24
CA SER A 229 13.47 -5.56 3.21
C SER A 229 14.37 -5.21 2.02
N PRO A 230 13.86 -4.86 0.83
CA PRO A 230 14.72 -4.36 -0.24
C PRO A 230 15.57 -3.15 0.15
N PHE A 231 15.11 -2.28 1.05
CA PHE A 231 15.93 -1.16 1.52
C PHE A 231 17.22 -1.60 2.23
N ALA A 232 17.24 -2.79 2.84
CA ALA A 232 18.45 -3.34 3.44
C ALA A 232 19.29 -4.16 2.45
N PHE A 233 18.66 -4.87 1.51
CA PHE A 233 19.36 -5.91 0.73
C PHE A 233 19.62 -5.57 -0.73
N ALA A 234 18.82 -4.68 -1.33
CA ALA A 234 19.00 -4.25 -2.70
C ALA A 234 20.04 -3.13 -2.82
N LYS A 235 20.83 -3.12 -3.89
CA LYS A 235 21.51 -1.92 -4.42
C LYS A 235 20.48 -1.05 -5.13
N TYR A 236 20.35 0.20 -4.71
CA TYR A 236 19.42 1.15 -5.30
C TYR A 236 20.00 2.55 -5.25
N ASN A 237 19.36 3.44 -6.01
CA ASN A 237 19.56 4.87 -5.91
C ASN A 237 18.22 5.55 -5.61
N GLU A 238 18.23 6.88 -5.56
CA GLU A 238 17.07 7.73 -5.29
C GLU A 238 15.87 7.43 -6.20
N MET A 239 16.13 7.01 -7.45
CA MET A 239 15.11 6.74 -8.47
C MET A 239 14.55 5.31 -8.37
N THR A 240 15.33 4.35 -7.89
CA THR A 240 14.95 2.92 -7.92
C THR A 240 14.53 2.36 -6.56
N ALA A 241 14.84 3.06 -5.47
CA ALA A 241 14.61 2.57 -4.11
C ALA A 241 13.14 2.16 -3.86
N PHE A 242 12.19 2.99 -4.29
CA PHE A 242 10.77 2.76 -4.07
C PHE A 242 10.11 1.85 -5.10
N LEU A 243 10.85 1.36 -6.09
CA LEU A 243 10.25 0.58 -7.17
C LEU A 243 9.64 -0.72 -6.66
N ILE A 244 10.40 -1.49 -5.86
CA ILE A 244 9.93 -2.76 -5.31
C ILE A 244 8.73 -2.56 -4.36
N PRO A 245 8.83 -1.76 -3.29
CA PRO A 245 7.69 -1.52 -2.41
C PRO A 245 6.53 -0.82 -3.14
N GLY A 246 6.80 -0.04 -4.19
CA GLY A 246 5.78 0.58 -5.03
C GLY A 246 4.96 -0.46 -5.83
N VAL A 247 5.61 -1.44 -6.48
CA VAL A 247 4.92 -2.49 -7.27
C VAL A 247 3.99 -3.28 -6.40
N MET A 248 4.47 -3.69 -5.24
CA MET A 248 3.67 -4.42 -4.27
C MET A 248 2.45 -3.60 -3.83
N HIS A 249 2.66 -2.33 -3.48
CA HIS A 249 1.60 -1.43 -3.02
C HIS A 249 0.53 -1.27 -4.11
N TRP A 250 1.00 -0.99 -5.32
CA TRP A 250 0.17 -0.72 -6.48
C TRP A 250 -0.72 -1.90 -6.84
N SER A 251 -0.15 -3.10 -6.97
CA SER A 251 -0.93 -4.29 -7.35
C SER A 251 -2.06 -4.58 -6.36
N GLN A 252 -1.78 -4.46 -5.06
CA GLN A 252 -2.77 -4.64 -4.00
C GLN A 252 -3.86 -3.55 -4.08
N TYR A 253 -3.45 -2.29 -4.23
CA TYR A 253 -4.35 -1.14 -4.25
C TYR A 253 -5.27 -1.13 -5.48
N MET A 254 -4.72 -1.39 -6.65
CA MET A 254 -5.46 -1.44 -7.91
C MET A 254 -6.49 -2.55 -7.90
N PHE A 255 -6.12 -3.71 -7.35
CA PHE A 255 -7.04 -4.83 -7.27
C PHE A 255 -8.22 -4.53 -6.32
N LEU A 256 -7.97 -3.91 -5.16
CA LEU A 256 -9.03 -3.46 -4.25
C LEU A 256 -9.96 -2.44 -4.93
N ASN A 257 -9.40 -1.46 -5.62
CA ASN A 257 -10.19 -0.45 -6.33
C ASN A 257 -10.96 -1.04 -7.51
N TYR A 258 -10.38 -1.99 -8.25
CA TYR A 258 -11.07 -2.72 -9.30
C TYR A 258 -12.28 -3.48 -8.74
N MET A 259 -12.10 -4.20 -7.63
CA MET A 259 -13.19 -4.91 -6.97
C MET A 259 -14.29 -3.95 -6.51
N LEU A 260 -13.90 -2.81 -5.92
CA LEU A 260 -14.86 -1.80 -5.52
C LEU A 260 -15.60 -1.21 -6.73
N ALA A 261 -14.90 -0.84 -7.80
CA ALA A 261 -15.48 -0.30 -9.02
C ALA A 261 -16.48 -1.29 -9.66
N LYS A 262 -16.08 -2.57 -9.75
CA LYS A 262 -16.89 -3.66 -10.30
C LYS A 262 -18.17 -3.86 -9.50
N TYR A 263 -18.10 -3.95 -8.17
CA TYR A 263 -19.23 -4.38 -7.33
C TYR A 263 -20.07 -3.25 -6.71
N LYS A 264 -19.51 -2.04 -6.58
CA LYS A 264 -20.23 -0.86 -6.05
C LYS A 264 -21.14 -0.23 -7.08
N TYR A 265 -20.68 -0.14 -8.33
CA TYR A 265 -21.35 0.62 -9.38
C TYR A 265 -22.04 -0.27 -10.42
N GLU A 266 -22.66 -1.36 -9.98
CA GLU A 266 -23.50 -2.20 -10.85
C GLU A 266 -24.91 -1.62 -11.02
N GLY A 267 -25.50 -1.84 -12.19
CA GLY A 267 -26.89 -1.46 -12.49
C GLY A 267 -27.14 0.04 -12.31
N GLU A 268 -28.20 0.39 -11.59
CA GLU A 268 -28.60 1.78 -11.34
C GLU A 268 -27.53 2.62 -10.63
N ARG A 269 -26.64 2.00 -9.84
CA ARG A 269 -25.57 2.73 -9.14
C ARG A 269 -24.49 3.25 -10.08
N ALA A 270 -24.38 2.74 -11.31
CA ALA A 270 -23.51 3.34 -12.33
C ALA A 270 -23.90 4.80 -12.63
N LYS A 271 -25.17 5.19 -12.42
CA LYS A 271 -25.68 6.57 -12.60
C LYS A 271 -25.22 7.55 -11.51
N LEU A 272 -24.55 7.06 -10.46
CA LEU A 272 -23.86 7.90 -9.47
C LEU A 272 -22.58 8.51 -10.04
N MET A 273 -22.13 8.05 -11.20
CA MET A 273 -20.88 8.43 -11.83
C MET A 273 -21.16 9.11 -13.19
N PRO A 274 -20.32 10.07 -13.63
CA PRO A 274 -20.49 10.75 -14.91
C PRO A 274 -20.16 9.87 -16.12
N LEU A 275 -19.34 8.83 -15.91
CA LEU A 275 -18.96 7.82 -16.90
C LEU A 275 -18.97 6.45 -16.23
N HIS A 276 -19.08 5.39 -17.04
CA HIS A 276 -18.98 4.03 -16.53
C HIS A 276 -17.66 3.85 -15.75
N PRO A 277 -17.66 3.39 -14.50
CA PRO A 277 -16.48 3.49 -13.63
C PRO A 277 -15.26 2.71 -14.13
N LEU A 278 -15.47 1.54 -14.75
CA LEU A 278 -14.39 0.79 -15.37
C LEU A 278 -13.81 1.49 -16.60
N LEU A 279 -14.64 2.24 -17.35
CA LEU A 279 -14.17 3.04 -18.48
C LEU A 279 -13.39 4.26 -17.99
N LEU A 280 -13.90 4.96 -16.97
CA LEU A 280 -13.19 6.07 -16.34
C LEU A 280 -11.84 5.61 -15.78
N PHE A 281 -11.81 4.47 -15.09
CA PHE A 281 -10.60 3.82 -14.61
C PHE A 281 -9.62 3.51 -15.75
N ALA A 282 -10.08 2.94 -16.86
CA ALA A 282 -9.25 2.61 -18.01
C ALA A 282 -8.72 3.85 -18.73
N LEU A 283 -9.55 4.87 -18.93
CA LEU A 283 -9.16 6.14 -19.55
C LEU A 283 -8.12 6.88 -18.72
N LEU A 284 -8.30 6.93 -17.39
CA LEU A 284 -7.31 7.50 -16.49
C LEU A 284 -6.01 6.70 -16.55
N ALA A 285 -6.07 5.37 -16.45
CA ALA A 285 -4.87 4.54 -16.58
C ALA A 285 -4.12 4.79 -17.92
N ALA A 286 -4.84 4.87 -19.03
CA ALA A 286 -4.26 5.13 -20.36
C ALA A 286 -3.69 6.55 -20.51
N PHE A 287 -4.41 7.58 -20.06
CA PHE A 287 -3.92 8.96 -20.09
C PHE A 287 -2.60 9.10 -19.32
N LEU A 288 -2.52 8.47 -18.15
CA LEU A 288 -1.39 8.55 -17.26
C LEU A 288 -0.19 7.73 -17.76
N PHE A 289 -0.47 6.60 -18.42
CA PHE A 289 0.54 5.88 -19.21
C PHE A 289 1.13 6.78 -20.29
N VAL A 290 0.30 7.44 -21.12
CA VAL A 290 0.80 8.32 -22.19
C VAL A 290 1.57 9.54 -21.65
N PHE A 291 1.03 10.21 -20.63
CA PHE A 291 1.63 11.41 -20.05
C PHE A 291 3.04 11.16 -19.47
N SER A 292 3.26 9.97 -18.93
CA SER A 292 4.54 9.62 -18.34
C SER A 292 5.64 9.31 -19.36
N PHE A 293 5.30 8.87 -20.59
CA PHE A 293 6.25 8.86 -21.72
C PHE A 293 6.62 10.27 -22.18
N PHE A 294 5.67 11.20 -22.14
CA PHE A 294 5.93 12.60 -22.45
C PHE A 294 6.97 13.19 -21.48
N LEU A 295 6.83 12.92 -20.18
CA LEU A 295 7.81 13.34 -19.17
C LEU A 295 9.22 12.75 -19.37
N TYR A 296 9.33 11.51 -19.82
CA TYR A 296 10.63 10.87 -20.10
C TYR A 296 11.34 11.48 -21.32
N SER A 297 10.57 11.87 -22.34
CA SER A 297 11.09 12.43 -23.59
C SER A 297 11.52 13.89 -23.45
N VAL A 298 10.98 14.59 -22.45
CA VAL A 298 11.44 15.93 -22.08
C VAL A 298 12.73 15.79 -21.27
N LYS A 299 13.87 16.23 -21.82
CA LYS A 299 15.07 16.49 -21.03
C LYS A 299 14.74 17.59 -20.03
N LEU A 300 14.28 17.19 -18.86
CA LEU A 300 14.03 18.06 -17.72
C LEU A 300 15.39 18.57 -17.23
N SER A 301 15.86 19.67 -17.80
CA SER A 301 17.02 20.43 -17.33
C SER A 301 16.62 21.90 -17.13
N GLY A 302 17.32 22.58 -16.22
CA GLY A 302 17.05 23.98 -15.88
C GLY A 302 16.11 24.18 -14.68
N HIS A 303 15.67 25.43 -14.48
CA HIS A 303 14.97 25.86 -13.25
C HIS A 303 13.55 25.27 -13.08
N PHE A 304 12.96 24.69 -14.13
CA PHE A 304 11.60 24.13 -14.09
C PHE A 304 11.50 22.70 -13.54
N VAL A 305 12.64 22.03 -13.35
CA VAL A 305 12.68 20.64 -12.87
C VAL A 305 12.25 20.53 -11.41
N GLN A 306 12.71 21.44 -10.56
CA GLN A 306 12.45 21.40 -9.12
C GLN A 306 10.97 21.63 -8.76
N PRO A 307 10.26 22.64 -9.33
CA PRO A 307 8.82 22.76 -9.15
C PRO A 307 8.04 21.53 -9.65
N LEU A 308 8.47 20.91 -10.77
CA LEU A 308 7.81 19.73 -11.31
C LEU A 308 8.00 18.50 -10.42
N VAL A 309 9.20 18.25 -9.91
CA VAL A 309 9.46 17.20 -8.90
C VAL A 309 8.62 17.47 -7.65
N GLY A 310 8.56 18.72 -7.20
CA GLY A 310 7.72 19.12 -6.08
C GLY A 310 6.23 18.86 -6.31
N PHE A 311 5.74 19.16 -7.51
CA PHE A 311 4.37 18.87 -7.92
C PHE A 311 4.08 17.37 -7.94
N LEU A 312 4.98 16.55 -8.48
CA LEU A 312 4.83 15.10 -8.48
C LEU A 312 4.79 14.54 -7.05
N PHE A 313 5.70 14.97 -6.17
CA PHE A 313 5.61 14.57 -4.76
C PHE A 313 4.32 15.07 -4.08
N GLY A 314 3.85 16.26 -4.44
CA GLY A 314 2.56 16.78 -4.03
C GLY A 314 1.40 15.85 -4.42
N LEU A 315 1.40 15.28 -5.63
CA LEU A 315 0.38 14.30 -6.05
C LEU A 315 0.39 13.05 -5.14
N SER A 316 1.57 12.48 -4.82
CA SER A 316 1.66 11.37 -3.83
C SER A 316 1.06 11.75 -2.49
N ASN A 317 1.45 12.90 -1.95
CA ASN A 317 1.03 13.34 -0.62
C ASN A 317 -0.47 13.63 -0.57
N VAL A 318 -1.03 14.17 -1.66
CA VAL A 318 -2.48 14.31 -1.84
C VAL A 318 -3.17 12.94 -1.80
N HIS A 319 -2.62 11.93 -2.46
CA HIS A 319 -3.18 10.59 -2.39
C HIS A 319 -3.11 9.99 -0.99
N TYR A 320 -1.95 10.05 -0.33
CA TYR A 320 -1.82 9.52 1.04
C TYR A 320 -2.81 10.19 1.98
N PHE A 321 -3.02 11.50 1.79
CA PHE A 321 -4.05 12.25 2.50
C PHE A 321 -5.45 11.74 2.19
N GLN A 322 -5.84 11.67 0.91
CA GLN A 322 -7.17 11.24 0.48
C GLN A 322 -7.49 9.81 0.95
N ASP A 323 -6.55 8.88 0.81
CA ASP A 323 -6.71 7.50 1.21
C ASP A 323 -6.93 7.36 2.72
N ALA A 324 -6.27 8.19 3.52
CA ALA A 324 -6.47 8.23 4.97
C ALA A 324 -7.90 8.63 5.38
N PHE A 325 -8.68 9.25 4.49
CA PHE A 325 -10.12 9.53 4.69
C PHE A 325 -11.01 8.49 4.04
N LEU A 326 -10.70 8.06 2.82
CA LEU A 326 -11.51 7.10 2.07
C LEU A 326 -11.53 5.72 2.74
N TRP A 327 -10.38 5.25 3.21
CA TRP A 327 -10.23 3.92 3.81
C TRP A 327 -10.43 3.92 5.34
N ARG A 328 -10.98 5.01 5.88
CA ARG A 328 -11.15 5.22 7.32
C ARG A 328 -12.40 4.55 7.86
N PHE A 329 -12.40 3.22 7.95
CA PHE A 329 -13.57 2.43 8.42
C PHE A 329 -13.99 2.67 9.89
N ARG A 330 -13.29 3.52 10.66
CA ARG A 330 -13.83 4.05 11.93
C ARG A 330 -14.98 5.03 11.70
N GLU A 331 -15.08 5.62 10.52
CA GLU A 331 -16.20 6.49 10.14
C GLU A 331 -17.34 5.67 9.56
N GLU A 332 -18.56 6.01 9.99
CA GLU A 332 -19.77 5.27 9.61
C GLU A 332 -20.04 5.36 8.11
N PHE A 333 -19.89 6.55 7.54
CA PHE A 333 -20.08 6.76 6.10
C PHE A 333 -19.22 5.80 5.27
N GLN A 334 -17.93 5.66 5.59
CA GLN A 334 -17.02 4.75 4.88
C GLN A 334 -17.38 3.28 5.08
N ARG A 335 -17.84 2.91 6.29
CA ARG A 335 -18.35 1.54 6.52
C ARG A 335 -19.59 1.22 5.71
N GLN A 336 -20.41 2.21 5.37
CA GLN A 336 -21.63 2.00 4.60
C GLN A 336 -21.37 2.10 3.09
N SER A 337 -20.46 2.98 2.66
CA SER A 337 -20.20 3.28 1.25
C SER A 337 -19.21 2.32 0.57
N ILE A 338 -18.37 1.61 1.33
CA ILE A 338 -17.29 0.76 0.80
C ILE A 338 -17.38 -0.68 1.30
N LEU A 339 -17.45 -0.88 2.63
CA LEU A 339 -17.31 -2.22 3.23
C LEU A 339 -18.32 -3.28 2.71
N PRO A 340 -19.60 -2.98 2.44
CA PRO A 340 -20.55 -3.97 1.94
C PRO A 340 -20.13 -4.54 0.58
N TYR A 341 -19.51 -3.71 -0.26
CA TYR A 341 -19.07 -4.10 -1.60
C TYR A 341 -17.82 -4.96 -1.56
N ILE A 342 -16.89 -4.69 -0.64
CA ILE A 342 -15.73 -5.56 -0.39
C ILE A 342 -16.21 -6.93 0.12
N LYS A 343 -17.18 -6.96 1.04
CA LYS A 343 -17.76 -8.21 1.53
C LYS A 343 -18.46 -8.99 0.41
N ARG A 344 -19.23 -8.31 -0.44
CA ARG A 344 -19.87 -8.91 -1.61
C ARG A 344 -18.85 -9.48 -2.59
N ALA A 345 -17.84 -8.71 -2.95
CA ALA A 345 -16.74 -9.14 -3.81
C ALA A 345 -16.07 -10.39 -3.26
N ARG A 346 -15.77 -10.43 -1.95
CA ARG A 346 -15.24 -11.60 -1.25
C ARG A 346 -16.14 -12.82 -1.41
N LEU A 347 -17.45 -12.71 -1.21
CA LEU A 347 -18.37 -13.84 -1.32
C LEU A 347 -18.41 -14.41 -2.74
N ILE A 348 -18.52 -13.54 -3.75
CA ILE A 348 -18.63 -13.94 -5.16
C ILE A 348 -17.32 -14.51 -5.67
N GLU A 349 -16.20 -13.79 -5.50
CA GLU A 349 -14.89 -14.18 -6.05
C GLU A 349 -14.28 -15.40 -5.32
N SER A 350 -14.73 -15.69 -4.10
CA SER A 350 -14.36 -16.94 -3.40
C SER A 350 -15.23 -18.15 -3.76
N GLY A 351 -16.22 -18.00 -4.64
CA GLY A 351 -17.12 -19.08 -5.06
C GLY A 351 -18.07 -19.54 -3.95
N LYS A 352 -18.42 -18.66 -3.00
CA LYS A 352 -19.31 -18.95 -1.86
C LYS A 352 -20.72 -18.38 -2.03
N SER A 353 -21.15 -18.17 -3.28
CA SER A 353 -22.48 -17.63 -3.61
C SER A 353 -23.57 -18.68 -3.57
#